data_AF-A0A923UID3-F1
#
_entry.id   AF-A0A923UID3-F1
#
_cell.length_a   1.000
_cell.length_b   1.000
_cell.length_c   1.000
_cell.angle_alpha   90.00
_cell.angle_beta   90.00
_cell.angle_gamma   90.00
#
_symmetry.space_group_name_H-M   'P 1'
#
loop_
_entity.id
_entity.type
_entity.pdbx_description
1 polymer ?
#
loop_
_entity_poly.entity_id
_entity_poly.type
_entity_poly.pdbx_seq_one_letter_code
_entity_poly.pdbx_strand_id
1 'polypeptide(L)'
;RNETFSVDFLNEICELCLDTKIGQICSTPWKSLIIKGIENKHRNLWDKLLGKYTVNVRHAANELNWQVEDLSLEGLALKKSIIREFDDEDVRTFGLSFAVQTRSKSEVFGSVVIKKRAIFGGILSVFDIYHTVDFNPNTRELVIFEKGINKAHVPEILQRLTKRFYAQNAKQELSMVKETQRKSLDLQPIKVHQCKTCFTIYDERFGDSVNEIAVGIKFMDLPSTYCCPICENDNSAFVEVDVERLLI
;
A
#
# COMPACT_ATOMS: atom_id res chain seq x y z
N ARG A 1 18.49 9.84 -12.96
CA ARG A 1 19.57 8.84 -13.27
C ARG A 1 19.46 8.32 -14.70
N ASN A 2 20.48 7.60 -15.18
CA ASN A 2 20.49 6.96 -16.51
C ASN A 2 20.07 5.48 -16.47
N GLU A 3 19.58 5.01 -15.32
CA GLU A 3 19.08 3.63 -15.12
C GLU A 3 20.12 2.54 -15.43
N THR A 4 21.40 2.90 -15.33
CA THR A 4 22.55 2.02 -15.52
C THR A 4 23.52 2.15 -14.36
N PHE A 5 24.30 1.10 -14.13
CA PHE A 5 25.40 1.05 -13.17
C PHE A 5 26.69 0.79 -13.93
N SER A 6 27.81 1.40 -13.52
CA SER A 6 29.11 1.11 -14.11
C SER A 6 29.58 -0.29 -13.71
N VAL A 7 30.35 -0.94 -14.57
CA VAL A 7 30.92 -2.26 -14.28
C VAL A 7 31.84 -2.20 -13.07
N ASP A 8 32.65 -1.15 -12.94
CA ASP A 8 33.54 -0.94 -11.79
C ASP A 8 32.77 -0.87 -10.47
N PHE A 9 31.62 -0.19 -10.45
CA PHE A 9 30.76 -0.13 -9.28
C PHE A 9 30.21 -1.50 -8.90
N LEU A 10 29.76 -2.28 -9.89
CA LEU A 10 29.23 -3.61 -9.67
C LEU A 10 30.31 -4.57 -9.15
N ASN A 11 31.54 -4.47 -9.65
CA ASN A 11 32.66 -5.26 -9.17
C ASN A 11 32.99 -4.94 -7.70
N GLU A 12 33.08 -3.66 -7.32
CA GLU A 12 33.36 -3.29 -5.92
C GLU A 12 32.20 -3.64 -4.98
N ILE A 13 30.94 -3.63 -5.46
CA ILE A 13 29.82 -4.19 -4.69
C ILE A 13 30.06 -5.68 -4.41
N CYS A 14 30.45 -6.45 -5.43
CA CYS A 14 30.70 -7.88 -5.27
C CYS A 14 31.86 -8.15 -4.30
N GLU A 15 32.94 -7.39 -4.39
CA GLU A 15 34.07 -7.48 -3.45
C GLU A 15 33.63 -7.18 -2.02
N LEU A 16 32.91 -6.07 -1.79
CA LEU A 16 32.40 -5.73 -0.46
C LEU A 16 31.43 -6.80 0.08
N CYS A 17 30.59 -7.38 -0.78
CA CYS A 17 29.74 -8.50 -0.42
C CYS A 17 30.54 -9.74 0.01
N LEU A 18 31.63 -10.08 -0.69
CA LEU A 18 32.49 -11.20 -0.32
C LEU A 18 33.17 -10.96 1.04
N ASP A 19 33.76 -9.77 1.23
CA ASP A 19 34.45 -9.40 2.48
C ASP A 19 33.51 -9.42 3.70
N THR A 20 32.25 -9.05 3.48
CA THR A 20 31.22 -9.00 4.53
C THR A 20 30.33 -10.24 4.59
N LYS A 21 30.64 -11.29 3.79
CA LYS A 21 29.92 -12.57 3.72
C LYS A 21 28.44 -12.42 3.34
N ILE A 22 28.11 -11.46 2.49
CA ILE A 22 26.77 -11.25 1.94
C ILE A 22 26.62 -12.06 0.65
N GLY A 23 25.66 -12.98 0.62
CA GLY A 23 25.36 -13.81 -0.56
C GLY A 23 24.09 -13.43 -1.32
N GLN A 24 23.33 -12.43 -0.86
CA GLN A 24 22.01 -12.11 -1.42
C GLN A 24 22.01 -10.77 -2.16
N ILE A 25 22.22 -10.84 -3.47
CA ILE A 25 22.14 -9.71 -4.40
C ILE A 25 21.05 -10.01 -5.44
N CYS A 26 20.11 -9.09 -5.63
CA CYS A 26 19.00 -9.27 -6.57
C CYS A 26 18.82 -8.04 -7.45
N SER A 27 18.65 -8.23 -8.76
CA SER A 27 18.11 -7.19 -9.64
C SER A 27 16.59 -7.13 -9.54
N THR A 28 16.02 -5.94 -9.70
CA THR A 28 14.57 -5.76 -9.73
C THR A 28 14.08 -5.41 -11.14
N PRO A 29 12.78 -5.63 -11.45
CA PRO A 29 12.17 -5.12 -12.68
C PRO A 29 12.17 -3.59 -12.81
N TRP A 30 12.51 -2.87 -11.74
CA TRP A 30 12.51 -1.40 -11.65
C TRP A 30 13.90 -0.80 -11.85
N LYS A 31 14.79 -1.51 -12.56
CA LYS A 31 16.16 -1.06 -12.89
C LYS A 31 16.95 -0.65 -11.63
N SER A 32 16.80 -1.45 -10.57
CA SER A 32 17.48 -1.28 -9.29
C SER A 32 18.08 -2.60 -8.79
N LEU A 33 18.95 -2.50 -7.78
CA LEU A 33 19.57 -3.63 -7.10
C LEU A 33 19.14 -3.64 -5.63
N ILE A 34 18.90 -4.83 -5.08
CA ILE A 34 18.64 -5.06 -3.66
C ILE A 34 19.76 -5.95 -3.12
N ILE A 35 20.39 -5.48 -2.04
CA ILE A 35 21.43 -6.21 -1.33
C ILE A 35 20.90 -6.48 0.08
N LYS A 36 20.77 -7.76 0.43
CA LYS A 36 20.17 -8.18 1.71
C LYS A 36 21.24 -8.70 2.66
N GLY A 37 21.00 -8.53 3.97
CA GLY A 37 21.90 -9.03 5.00
C GLY A 37 23.07 -8.09 5.32
N ILE A 38 22.97 -6.80 5.00
CA ILE A 38 23.96 -5.80 5.44
C ILE A 38 23.86 -5.64 6.96
N GLU A 39 24.87 -6.14 7.68
CA GLU A 39 24.98 -5.92 9.13
C GLU A 39 25.28 -4.46 9.46
N ASN A 40 24.71 -3.95 10.57
CA ASN A 40 24.91 -2.57 11.02
C ASN A 40 26.39 -2.16 11.16
N LYS A 41 27.25 -3.09 11.60
CA LYS A 41 28.70 -2.85 11.75
C LYS A 41 29.39 -2.54 10.42
N HIS A 42 28.85 -3.00 9.29
CA HIS A 42 29.40 -2.78 7.95
C HIS A 42 28.81 -1.56 7.24
N ARG A 43 27.80 -0.89 7.82
CA ARG A 43 27.07 0.21 7.17
C ARG A 43 27.97 1.34 6.67
N ASN A 44 29.00 1.70 7.44
CA ASN A 44 29.95 2.75 7.05
C ASN A 44 30.77 2.39 5.78
N LEU A 45 31.00 1.10 5.50
CA LEU A 45 31.69 0.67 4.28
C LEU A 45 30.77 0.91 3.07
N TRP A 46 29.50 0.57 3.20
CA TRP A 46 28.47 0.81 2.18
C TRP A 46 28.29 2.29 1.90
N ASP A 47 28.19 3.14 2.93
CA ASP A 47 28.03 4.58 2.75
C ASP A 47 29.21 5.19 1.97
N LYS A 48 30.44 4.74 2.26
CA LYS A 48 31.65 5.18 1.53
C LYS A 48 31.65 4.70 0.07
N LEU A 49 31.32 3.43 -0.18
CA LEU A 49 31.27 2.86 -1.53
C LEU A 49 30.20 3.56 -2.38
N LEU A 50 28.98 3.71 -1.83
CA LEU A 50 27.89 4.42 -2.50
C LEU A 50 28.26 5.89 -2.75
N GLY A 51 28.90 6.55 -1.79
CA GLY A 51 29.42 7.91 -1.94
C GLY A 51 30.45 8.04 -3.07
N LYS A 52 31.42 7.11 -3.14
CA LYS A 52 32.45 7.06 -4.21
C LYS A 52 31.83 7.03 -5.61
N TYR A 53 30.72 6.31 -5.77
CA TYR A 53 30.02 6.17 -7.05
C TYR A 53 28.82 7.11 -7.22
N THR A 54 28.63 8.09 -6.31
CA THR A 54 27.50 9.04 -6.33
C THR A 54 26.13 8.35 -6.36
N VAL A 55 25.99 7.27 -5.59
CA VAL A 55 24.76 6.49 -5.49
C VAL A 55 23.96 6.92 -4.26
N ASN A 56 22.99 7.82 -4.44
CA ASN A 56 21.95 8.07 -3.44
C ASN A 56 21.02 6.84 -3.28
N VAL A 57 20.53 6.64 -2.05
CA VAL A 57 19.53 5.61 -1.68
C VAL A 57 18.23 6.22 -1.14
N ARG A 58 18.21 7.53 -0.85
CA ARG A 58 17.03 8.28 -0.39
C ARG A 58 16.34 8.94 -1.57
N HIS A 59 15.73 8.12 -2.43
CA HIS A 59 15.01 8.61 -3.60
C HIS A 59 13.60 9.05 -3.23
N ALA A 60 13.11 10.08 -3.92
CA ALA A 60 11.71 10.45 -3.85
C ALA A 60 10.87 9.32 -4.47
N ALA A 61 9.75 8.98 -3.83
CA ALA A 61 8.91 7.86 -4.26
C ALA A 61 8.37 8.04 -5.70
N ASN A 62 8.16 9.30 -6.11
CA ASN A 62 7.74 9.67 -7.45
C ASN A 62 8.80 9.35 -8.52
N GLU A 63 10.08 9.16 -8.20
CA GLU A 63 11.11 8.74 -9.17
C GLU A 63 11.17 7.21 -9.36
N LEU A 64 10.79 6.47 -8.32
CA LEU A 64 11.00 5.02 -8.24
C LEU A 64 9.90 4.21 -8.91
N ASN A 65 8.66 4.70 -8.89
CA ASN A 65 7.49 3.98 -9.41
C ASN A 65 7.28 4.21 -10.92
N TRP A 66 8.38 4.13 -11.69
CA TRP A 66 8.36 4.34 -13.14
C TRP A 66 9.01 3.19 -13.88
N GLN A 67 8.28 2.64 -14.85
CA GLN A 67 8.81 1.72 -15.84
C GLN A 67 9.02 2.42 -17.17
N VAL A 68 10.22 2.27 -17.70
CA VAL A 68 10.57 2.70 -19.05
C VAL A 68 11.19 1.50 -19.74
N GLU A 69 11.01 1.38 -21.06
CA GLU A 69 11.70 0.37 -21.85
C GLU A 69 13.23 0.41 -21.68
N ASP A 70 13.87 -0.73 -21.88
CA ASP A 70 15.32 -0.84 -21.78
C ASP A 70 16.03 -0.04 -22.88
N LEU A 71 17.06 0.68 -22.46
CA LEU A 71 17.92 1.50 -23.33
C LEU A 71 17.12 2.52 -24.17
N SER A 72 15.92 2.92 -23.74
CA SER A 72 15.12 3.95 -24.42
C SER A 72 15.49 5.34 -23.93
N LEU A 73 16.40 6.01 -24.68
CA LEU A 73 16.76 7.40 -24.40
C LEU A 73 15.55 8.34 -24.48
N GLU A 74 14.65 8.10 -25.42
CA GLU A 74 13.43 8.89 -25.59
C GLU A 74 12.48 8.71 -24.40
N GLY A 75 12.22 7.46 -24.00
CA GLY A 75 11.35 7.16 -22.86
C GLY A 75 11.92 7.72 -21.56
N LEU A 76 13.23 7.60 -21.36
CA LEU A 76 13.91 8.15 -20.20
C LEU A 76 13.88 9.69 -20.19
N ALA A 77 14.02 10.33 -21.35
CA ALA A 77 13.90 11.78 -21.47
C ALA A 77 12.49 12.26 -21.13
N LEU A 78 11.45 11.54 -21.60
CA LEU A 78 10.06 11.85 -21.26
C LEU A 78 9.77 11.66 -19.77
N LYS A 79 10.22 10.55 -19.16
CA LYS A 79 10.14 10.33 -17.71
C LYS A 79 10.77 11.50 -16.95
N LYS A 80 12.01 11.88 -17.30
CA LYS A 80 12.73 12.98 -16.64
C LYS A 80 12.01 14.32 -16.77
N SER A 81 11.38 14.62 -17.93
CA SER A 81 10.62 15.87 -18.08
C SER A 81 9.35 15.86 -17.22
N ILE A 82 8.65 14.73 -17.13
CA ILE A 82 7.44 14.63 -16.30
C ILE A 82 7.79 14.75 -14.82
N ILE A 83 8.83 14.06 -14.35
CA ILE A 83 9.24 14.10 -12.94
C ILE A 83 9.60 15.53 -12.53
N ARG A 84 10.34 16.28 -13.37
CA ARG A 84 10.65 17.68 -13.09
C ARG A 84 9.40 18.54 -12.92
N GLU A 85 8.45 18.42 -13.83
CA GLU A 85 7.19 19.15 -13.71
C GLU A 85 6.40 18.74 -12.46
N PHE A 86 6.42 17.44 -12.11
CA PHE A 86 5.78 16.94 -10.90
C PHE A 86 6.44 17.48 -9.63
N ASP A 87 7.76 17.60 -9.63
CA ASP A 87 8.51 18.19 -8.51
C ASP A 87 8.22 19.70 -8.40
N ASP A 88 8.17 20.42 -9.54
CA ASP A 88 7.88 21.85 -9.59
C ASP A 88 6.44 22.17 -9.10
N GLU A 89 5.48 21.30 -9.42
CA GLU A 89 4.06 21.46 -9.06
C GLU A 89 3.65 20.69 -7.78
N ASP A 90 4.61 20.13 -7.03
CA ASP A 90 4.40 19.32 -5.81
C ASP A 90 3.32 18.23 -5.96
N VAL A 91 3.42 17.48 -7.06
CA VAL A 91 2.41 16.50 -7.45
C VAL A 91 2.57 15.22 -6.65
N ARG A 92 1.60 14.96 -5.77
CA ARG A 92 1.53 13.68 -5.05
C ARG A 92 1.22 12.54 -6.01
N THR A 93 1.98 11.44 -5.95
CA THR A 93 1.81 10.26 -6.84
C THR A 93 1.75 8.92 -6.11
N PHE A 94 1.69 8.95 -4.78
CA PHE A 94 1.61 7.74 -3.96
C PHE A 94 0.40 6.87 -4.33
N GLY A 95 0.63 5.57 -4.55
CA GLY A 95 -0.38 4.62 -5.01
C GLY A 95 -0.47 4.47 -6.54
N LEU A 96 0.24 5.31 -7.30
CA LEU A 96 0.35 5.19 -8.75
C LEU A 96 1.74 4.68 -9.16
N SER A 97 1.76 3.96 -10.28
CA SER A 97 2.96 3.59 -11.03
C SER A 97 2.79 3.99 -12.49
N PHE A 98 3.85 4.53 -13.08
CA PHE A 98 3.82 5.08 -14.43
C PHE A 98 4.67 4.25 -15.37
N ALA A 99 4.21 4.08 -16.60
CA ALA A 99 4.90 3.32 -17.63
C ALA A 99 5.01 4.15 -18.91
N VAL A 100 6.21 4.22 -19.50
CA VAL A 100 6.45 4.91 -20.77
C VAL A 100 6.75 3.89 -21.87
N GLN A 101 5.84 3.79 -22.84
CA GLN A 101 5.95 2.94 -24.00
C GLN A 101 6.19 3.81 -25.25
N THR A 102 7.41 3.79 -25.76
CA THR A 102 7.82 4.48 -27.00
C THR A 102 7.82 3.58 -28.23
N ARG A 103 7.89 2.24 -28.07
CA ARG A 103 7.91 1.28 -29.17
C ARG A 103 6.61 0.46 -29.21
N SER A 104 6.13 0.15 -30.41
CA SER A 104 4.83 -0.52 -30.60
C SER A 104 4.80 -1.98 -30.11
N LYS A 105 5.94 -2.67 -30.03
CA LYS A 105 6.05 -4.10 -29.66
C LYS A 105 6.63 -4.36 -28.27
N SER A 106 6.92 -3.31 -27.49
CA SER A 106 7.40 -3.47 -26.12
C SER A 106 6.23 -3.64 -25.16
N GLU A 107 6.42 -4.41 -24.10
CA GLU A 107 5.51 -4.44 -22.96
C GLU A 107 6.08 -3.60 -21.83
N VAL A 108 5.22 -2.81 -21.19
CA VAL A 108 5.54 -2.05 -19.99
C VAL A 108 4.41 -2.22 -18.99
N PHE A 109 4.71 -2.14 -17.70
CA PHE A 109 3.77 -2.37 -16.61
C PHE A 109 3.65 -1.11 -15.74
N GLY A 110 2.43 -0.83 -15.30
CA GLY A 110 2.11 0.31 -14.46
C GLY A 110 0.61 0.57 -14.43
N SER A 111 0.14 1.28 -13.40
CA SER A 111 -1.26 1.67 -13.26
C SER A 111 -1.64 2.80 -14.23
N VAL A 112 -0.64 3.54 -14.72
CA VAL A 112 -0.76 4.59 -15.73
C VAL A 112 0.22 4.31 -16.86
N VAL A 113 -0.24 4.27 -18.10
CA VAL A 113 0.58 3.91 -19.27
C VAL A 113 0.53 5.03 -20.31
N ILE A 114 1.70 5.56 -20.66
CA ILE A 114 1.90 6.61 -21.65
C ILE A 114 2.44 5.95 -22.91
N LYS A 115 1.63 5.91 -23.97
CA LYS A 115 1.99 5.25 -25.24
C LYS A 115 2.26 6.28 -26.32
N LYS A 116 3.44 6.21 -26.92
CA LYS A 116 3.78 6.94 -28.14
C LYS A 116 3.07 6.29 -29.33
N ARG A 117 2.48 7.13 -30.17
CA ARG A 117 1.86 6.72 -31.43
C ARG A 117 2.33 7.61 -32.57
N ALA A 118 2.84 6.98 -33.62
CA ALA A 118 3.18 7.65 -34.86
C ALA A 118 1.92 8.14 -35.59
N ILE A 119 2.00 9.33 -36.17
CA ILE A 119 0.98 9.93 -37.03
C ILE A 119 1.66 10.45 -38.32
N PHE A 120 0.85 10.71 -39.36
CA PHE A 120 1.35 11.15 -40.67
C PHE A 120 2.50 10.26 -41.21
N GLY A 121 2.31 8.95 -41.19
CA GLY A 121 3.31 8.00 -41.71
C GLY A 121 4.61 7.91 -40.91
N GLY A 122 4.65 8.42 -39.67
CA GLY A 122 5.83 8.36 -38.80
C GLY A 122 6.63 9.66 -38.70
N ILE A 123 6.22 10.71 -39.44
CA ILE A 123 6.88 12.02 -39.42
C ILE A 123 6.68 12.70 -38.06
N LEU A 124 5.48 12.58 -37.50
CA LEU A 124 5.13 13.13 -36.20
C LEU A 124 4.70 12.03 -35.24
N SER A 125 4.75 12.35 -33.95
CA SER A 125 4.31 11.45 -32.89
C SER A 125 3.49 12.21 -31.87
N VAL A 126 2.48 11.51 -31.37
CA VAL A 126 1.63 11.95 -30.26
C VAL A 126 1.68 10.91 -29.16
N PHE A 127 1.20 11.29 -27.98
CA PHE A 127 1.10 10.41 -26.83
C PHE A 127 -0.37 10.18 -26.48
N ASP A 128 -0.71 8.94 -26.18
CA ASP A 128 -1.99 8.55 -25.61
C ASP A 128 -1.75 8.10 -24.17
N ILE A 129 -2.58 8.55 -23.23
CA ILE A 129 -2.49 8.19 -21.82
C ILE A 129 -3.62 7.24 -21.47
N TYR A 130 -3.26 6.14 -20.82
CA TYR A 130 -4.14 5.11 -20.32
C TYR A 130 -3.95 4.97 -18.82
N HIS A 131 -4.95 4.41 -18.15
CA HIS A 131 -4.80 3.84 -16.83
C HIS A 131 -5.39 2.43 -16.82
N THR A 132 -4.98 1.60 -15.87
CA THR A 132 -5.63 0.30 -15.68
C THR A 132 -6.97 0.46 -14.96
N VAL A 133 -7.85 -0.54 -15.09
CA VAL A 133 -9.11 -0.58 -14.33
C VAL A 133 -8.81 -0.41 -12.83
N ASP A 134 -9.49 0.55 -12.20
CA ASP A 134 -9.31 0.98 -10.81
C ASP A 134 -7.86 1.31 -10.41
N PHE A 135 -7.02 1.68 -11.39
CA PHE A 135 -5.58 1.91 -11.21
C PHE A 135 -4.85 0.70 -10.59
N ASN A 136 -5.43 -0.51 -10.69
CA ASN A 136 -4.77 -1.74 -10.29
C ASN A 136 -3.87 -2.23 -11.43
N PRO A 137 -2.54 -2.18 -11.31
CA PRO A 137 -1.66 -2.52 -12.42
C PRO A 137 -1.70 -4.01 -12.80
N ASN A 138 -2.25 -4.87 -11.92
CA ASN A 138 -2.34 -6.31 -12.16
C ASN A 138 -3.46 -6.70 -13.14
N THR A 139 -4.46 -5.84 -13.34
CA THR A 139 -5.56 -6.14 -14.28
C THR A 139 -5.08 -6.14 -15.72
N ARG A 140 -4.06 -5.32 -16.05
CA ARG A 140 -3.50 -5.08 -17.39
C ARG A 140 -4.52 -4.61 -18.44
N GLU A 141 -5.78 -4.42 -18.07
CA GLU A 141 -6.82 -3.88 -18.92
C GLU A 141 -6.70 -2.35 -18.94
N LEU A 142 -6.40 -1.80 -20.12
CA LEU A 142 -6.13 -0.38 -20.30
C LEU A 142 -7.40 0.38 -20.67
N VAL A 143 -7.81 1.29 -19.81
CA VAL A 143 -8.83 2.29 -20.05
C VAL A 143 -8.15 3.55 -20.53
N ILE A 144 -8.67 4.13 -21.61
CA ILE A 144 -8.08 5.34 -22.14
C ILE A 144 -8.53 6.58 -21.37
N PHE A 145 -7.56 7.43 -21.03
CA PHE A 145 -7.82 8.72 -20.41
C PHE A 145 -7.85 9.84 -21.44
N GLU A 146 -6.83 9.92 -22.30
CA GLU A 146 -6.66 11.03 -23.24
C GLU A 146 -5.84 10.60 -24.47
N LYS A 147 -6.19 11.08 -25.68
CA LYS A 147 -5.51 10.75 -26.95
C LYS A 147 -4.87 11.97 -27.58
N GLY A 148 -3.82 11.73 -28.38
CA GLY A 148 -3.32 12.72 -29.33
C GLY A 148 -2.55 13.87 -28.68
N ILE A 149 -1.93 13.62 -27.54
CA ILE A 149 -1.30 14.62 -26.69
C ILE A 149 0.07 14.96 -27.27
N ASN A 150 0.37 16.25 -27.40
CA ASN A 150 1.72 16.70 -27.69
C ASN A 150 2.62 16.40 -26.48
N LYS A 151 3.87 15.96 -26.72
CA LYS A 151 4.85 15.64 -25.67
C LYS A 151 4.91 16.67 -24.54
N ALA A 152 4.84 17.96 -24.86
CA ALA A 152 4.94 19.06 -23.90
C ALA A 152 3.78 19.09 -22.89
N HIS A 153 2.58 18.64 -23.27
CA HIS A 153 1.40 18.64 -22.40
C HIS A 153 1.24 17.33 -21.61
N VAL A 154 2.03 16.29 -21.89
CA VAL A 154 1.94 15.01 -21.18
C VAL A 154 1.98 15.16 -19.66
N PRO A 155 2.90 15.96 -19.06
CA PRO A 155 2.92 16.17 -17.62
C PRO A 155 1.60 16.73 -17.08
N GLU A 156 1.08 17.81 -17.68
CA GLU A 156 -0.18 18.45 -17.29
C GLU A 156 -1.36 17.46 -17.29
N ILE A 157 -1.47 16.64 -18.34
CA ILE A 157 -2.54 15.64 -18.44
C ILE A 157 -2.38 14.56 -17.35
N LEU A 158 -1.16 14.15 -17.02
CA LEU A 158 -0.92 13.19 -15.94
C LEU A 158 -1.23 13.79 -14.55
N GLN A 159 -1.01 15.09 -14.34
CA GLN A 159 -1.46 15.76 -13.13
C GLN A 159 -2.98 15.70 -12.98
N ARG A 160 -3.72 15.94 -14.08
CA ARG A 160 -5.19 15.84 -14.10
C ARG A 160 -5.67 14.42 -13.78
N LEU A 161 -5.02 13.41 -14.36
CA LEU A 161 -5.29 11.99 -14.06
C LEU A 161 -5.04 11.68 -12.58
N THR A 162 -3.94 12.18 -12.02
CA THR A 162 -3.55 11.95 -10.62
C THR A 162 -4.53 12.60 -9.65
N LYS A 163 -4.98 13.82 -9.93
CA LYS A 163 -6.07 14.49 -9.18
C LYS A 163 -7.36 13.66 -9.21
N ARG A 164 -7.70 13.09 -10.37
CA ARG A 164 -8.87 12.21 -10.52
C ARG A 164 -8.74 10.94 -9.66
N PHE A 165 -7.58 10.29 -9.66
CA PHE A 165 -7.31 9.12 -8.82
C PHE A 165 -7.57 9.41 -7.35
N TYR A 166 -6.99 10.48 -6.79
CA TYR A 166 -7.22 10.81 -5.39
C TYR A 166 -8.67 11.20 -5.09
N ALA A 167 -9.34 11.90 -6.01
CA ALA A 167 -10.75 12.24 -5.84
C ALA A 167 -11.65 10.99 -5.81
N GLN A 168 -11.32 9.95 -6.59
CA GLN A 168 -12.03 8.67 -6.57
C GLN A 168 -11.75 7.91 -5.27
N ASN A 169 -10.49 7.78 -4.87
CA ASN A 169 -10.12 7.06 -3.64
C ASN A 169 -10.71 7.73 -2.40
N ALA A 170 -10.67 9.05 -2.32
CA ALA A 170 -11.26 9.79 -1.19
C ALA A 170 -12.76 9.53 -1.05
N LYS A 171 -13.49 9.45 -2.18
CA LYS A 171 -14.93 9.12 -2.17
C LYS A 171 -15.16 7.69 -1.70
N GLN A 172 -14.36 6.73 -2.16
CA GLN A 172 -14.46 5.33 -1.78
C GLN A 172 -14.18 5.14 -0.29
N GLU A 173 -13.07 5.69 0.23
CA GLU A 173 -12.72 5.64 1.66
C GLU A 173 -13.83 6.26 2.52
N LEU A 174 -14.35 7.43 2.13
CA LEU A 174 -15.45 8.07 2.83
C LEU A 174 -16.72 7.20 2.83
N SER A 175 -17.00 6.51 1.73
CA SER A 175 -18.16 5.61 1.64
C SER A 175 -18.01 4.39 2.54
N MET A 176 -16.82 3.80 2.60
CA MET A 176 -16.51 2.66 3.47
C MET A 176 -16.62 3.04 4.96
N VAL A 177 -16.07 4.19 5.35
CA VAL A 177 -16.18 4.69 6.74
C VAL A 177 -17.65 4.91 7.12
N LYS A 178 -18.45 5.51 6.24
CA LYS A 178 -19.90 5.71 6.49
C LYS A 178 -20.64 4.38 6.62
N GLU A 179 -20.28 3.38 5.83
CA GLU A 179 -20.90 2.05 5.94
C GLU A 179 -20.52 1.34 7.24
N THR A 180 -19.26 1.40 7.64
CA THR A 180 -18.79 0.85 8.93
C THR A 180 -19.48 1.54 10.10
N GLN A 181 -19.62 2.86 10.07
CA GLN A 181 -20.33 3.62 11.13
C GLN A 181 -21.81 3.27 11.20
N ARG A 182 -22.48 3.05 10.06
CA ARG A 182 -23.87 2.57 10.03
C ARG A 182 -23.98 1.18 10.65
N LYS A 183 -23.09 0.25 10.26
CA LYS A 183 -23.05 -1.11 10.82
C LYS A 183 -22.76 -1.11 12.33
N SER A 184 -21.94 -0.20 12.84
CA SER A 184 -21.71 -0.07 14.28
C SER A 184 -22.89 0.53 15.04
N LEU A 185 -23.67 1.41 14.41
CA LEU A 185 -24.90 1.97 15.02
C LEU A 185 -26.04 0.93 15.09
N ASP A 186 -26.03 -0.06 14.21
CA ASP A 186 -27.02 -1.16 14.19
C ASP A 186 -26.67 -2.31 15.16
N LEU A 187 -25.47 -2.33 15.74
CA LEU A 187 -25.12 -3.25 16.82
C LEU A 187 -25.77 -2.74 18.10
N GLN A 188 -26.86 -3.41 18.52
CA GLN A 188 -27.40 -3.19 19.87
C GLN A 188 -26.30 -3.53 20.90
N PRO A 189 -26.13 -2.70 21.95
CA PRO A 189 -25.17 -3.01 23.00
C PRO A 189 -25.51 -4.38 23.57
N ILE A 190 -24.56 -5.30 23.49
CA ILE A 190 -24.71 -6.63 24.10
C ILE A 190 -24.63 -6.40 25.61
N LYS A 191 -25.72 -6.71 26.30
CA LYS A 191 -25.83 -6.63 27.74
C LYS A 191 -25.44 -7.97 28.35
N VAL A 192 -24.51 -7.94 29.30
CA VAL A 192 -24.07 -9.10 30.08
C VAL A 192 -24.17 -8.77 31.57
N HIS A 193 -24.06 -9.77 32.44
CA HIS A 193 -24.13 -9.56 33.88
C HIS A 193 -22.76 -9.81 34.50
N GLN A 194 -22.17 -8.83 35.18
CA GLN A 194 -20.86 -8.94 35.81
C GLN A 194 -20.97 -8.95 37.32
N CYS A 195 -20.30 -9.92 37.97
CA CYS A 195 -20.14 -9.95 39.41
C CYS A 195 -19.29 -8.76 39.88
N LYS A 196 -19.80 -7.95 40.82
CA LYS A 196 -19.07 -6.81 41.38
C LYS A 196 -17.85 -7.20 42.23
N THR A 197 -17.83 -8.45 42.73
CA THR A 197 -16.81 -8.90 43.67
C THR A 197 -15.57 -9.45 42.97
N CYS A 198 -15.76 -10.30 41.95
CA CYS A 198 -14.66 -10.97 41.26
C CYS A 198 -14.62 -10.70 39.75
N PHE A 199 -15.54 -9.87 39.24
CA PHE A 199 -15.63 -9.48 37.83
C PHE A 199 -15.94 -10.59 36.83
N THR A 200 -16.33 -11.79 37.32
CA THR A 200 -16.87 -12.87 36.48
C THR A 200 -18.09 -12.38 35.70
N ILE A 201 -18.11 -12.67 34.40
CA ILE A 201 -19.18 -12.27 33.49
C ILE A 201 -20.05 -13.48 33.19
N TYR A 202 -21.35 -13.33 33.41
CA TYR A 202 -22.37 -14.21 32.88
C TYR A 202 -22.92 -13.62 31.57
N ASP A 203 -22.83 -14.40 30.50
CA ASP A 203 -23.35 -14.07 29.18
C ASP A 203 -24.27 -15.21 28.72
N GLU A 204 -25.53 -14.89 28.50
CA GLU A 204 -26.57 -15.85 28.13
C GLU A 204 -26.21 -16.66 26.87
N ARG A 205 -25.36 -16.12 25.97
CA ARG A 205 -24.93 -16.81 24.75
C ARG A 205 -23.95 -17.95 25.02
N PHE A 206 -23.35 -17.98 26.20
CA PHE A 206 -22.41 -19.01 26.63
C PHE A 206 -22.95 -19.85 27.79
N GLY A 207 -23.89 -19.32 28.57
CA GLY A 207 -24.38 -19.97 29.79
C GLY A 207 -23.29 -20.03 30.86
N ASP A 208 -23.36 -21.03 31.73
CA ASP A 208 -22.35 -21.30 32.76
C ASP A 208 -22.19 -22.81 32.96
N SER A 209 -21.10 -23.37 32.45
CA SER A 209 -20.83 -24.81 32.55
C SER A 209 -20.54 -25.30 33.97
N VAL A 210 -20.05 -24.43 34.86
CA VAL A 210 -19.70 -24.80 36.24
C VAL A 210 -20.97 -25.01 37.06
N ASN A 211 -21.97 -24.15 36.85
CA ASN A 211 -23.29 -24.23 37.49
C ASN A 211 -24.33 -24.99 36.65
N GLU A 212 -23.90 -25.69 35.60
CA GLU A 212 -24.77 -26.46 34.68
C GLU A 212 -25.89 -25.63 34.01
N ILE A 213 -25.64 -24.33 33.77
CA ILE A 213 -26.55 -23.44 33.05
C ILE A 213 -26.31 -23.55 31.56
N ALA A 214 -27.35 -23.94 30.82
CA ALA A 214 -27.30 -24.09 29.37
C ALA A 214 -27.17 -22.74 28.63
N VAL A 215 -26.67 -22.80 27.38
CA VAL A 215 -26.66 -21.68 26.45
C VAL A 215 -28.09 -21.19 26.18
N GLY A 216 -28.28 -19.87 26.19
CA GLY A 216 -29.53 -19.17 25.90
C GLY A 216 -30.38 -18.83 27.13
N ILE A 217 -29.94 -19.21 28.34
CA ILE A 217 -30.66 -18.88 29.57
C ILE A 217 -30.40 -17.42 29.96
N LYS A 218 -31.46 -16.62 30.10
CA LYS A 218 -31.33 -15.22 30.53
C LYS A 218 -30.93 -15.17 32.00
N PHE A 219 -30.21 -14.11 32.40
CA PHE A 219 -29.81 -13.93 33.80
C PHE A 219 -31.01 -13.91 34.77
N MET A 220 -32.13 -13.32 34.35
CA MET A 220 -33.36 -13.26 35.16
C MET A 220 -34.06 -14.62 35.32
N ASP A 221 -33.76 -15.57 34.44
CA ASP A 221 -34.33 -16.93 34.44
C ASP A 221 -33.38 -17.92 35.15
N LEU A 222 -32.28 -17.44 35.74
CA LEU A 222 -31.36 -18.28 36.52
C LEU A 222 -32.05 -18.83 37.77
N PRO A 223 -31.74 -20.07 38.18
CA PRO A 223 -32.24 -20.65 39.42
C PRO A 223 -31.92 -19.76 40.63
N SER A 224 -32.79 -19.76 41.65
CA SER A 224 -32.54 -19.06 42.91
C SER A 224 -31.30 -19.56 43.66
N THR A 225 -30.81 -20.75 43.31
CA THR A 225 -29.59 -21.37 43.84
C THR A 225 -28.34 -21.01 43.05
N TYR A 226 -28.43 -20.19 42.01
CA TYR A 226 -27.27 -19.79 41.21
C TYR A 226 -26.32 -18.90 42.03
N CYS A 227 -25.05 -19.28 42.03
CA CYS A 227 -23.96 -18.52 42.63
C CYS A 227 -22.86 -18.29 41.59
N CYS A 228 -22.08 -17.23 41.78
CA CYS A 228 -20.93 -16.96 40.93
C CYS A 228 -19.94 -18.15 40.95
N PRO A 229 -19.52 -18.69 39.79
CA PRO A 229 -18.66 -19.89 39.74
C PRO A 229 -17.24 -19.66 40.27
N ILE A 230 -16.84 -18.41 40.49
CA ILE A 230 -15.49 -18.05 40.96
C ILE A 230 -15.47 -17.65 42.43
N CYS A 231 -16.45 -16.86 42.90
CA CYS A 231 -16.45 -16.32 44.26
C CYS A 231 -17.65 -16.75 45.11
N GLU A 232 -18.51 -17.61 44.57
CA GLU A 232 -19.65 -18.23 45.26
C GLU A 232 -20.69 -17.26 45.83
N ASN A 233 -20.56 -15.96 45.58
CA ASN A 233 -21.60 -14.99 45.93
C ASN A 233 -22.89 -15.25 45.13
N ASP A 234 -24.01 -14.93 45.76
CA ASP A 234 -25.33 -15.04 45.14
C ASP A 234 -25.49 -14.16 43.89
N ASN A 235 -26.57 -14.40 43.14
CA ASN A 235 -26.90 -13.65 41.94
C ASN A 235 -27.12 -12.14 42.17
N SER A 236 -27.34 -11.67 43.41
CA SER A 236 -27.51 -10.24 43.72
C SER A 236 -26.19 -9.46 43.63
N ALA A 237 -25.05 -10.17 43.65
CA ALA A 237 -23.74 -9.57 43.43
C ALA A 237 -23.48 -9.17 41.96
N PHE A 238 -24.35 -9.55 41.02
CA PHE A 238 -24.19 -9.22 39.61
C PHE A 238 -24.89 -7.91 39.24
N VAL A 239 -24.32 -7.20 38.26
CA VAL A 239 -24.93 -6.04 37.61
C VAL A 239 -24.91 -6.19 36.10
N GLU A 240 -25.98 -5.72 35.46
CA GLU A 240 -26.01 -5.56 34.02
C GLU A 240 -24.97 -4.52 33.59
N VAL A 241 -24.12 -4.90 32.64
CA VAL A 241 -23.08 -4.07 32.04
C VAL A 241 -23.09 -4.25 30.52
N ASP A 242 -22.74 -3.17 29.81
CA ASP A 242 -22.54 -3.23 28.37
C ASP A 242 -21.17 -3.86 28.07
N VAL A 243 -21.12 -4.87 27.19
CA VAL A 243 -19.86 -5.56 26.82
C VAL A 243 -18.79 -4.59 26.32
N GLU A 244 -19.19 -3.50 25.65
CA GLU A 244 -18.25 -2.46 25.19
C GLU A 244 -17.49 -1.79 26.33
N ARG A 245 -18.08 -1.68 27.53
CA ARG A 245 -17.42 -1.09 28.70
C ARG A 245 -16.39 -2.03 29.34
N LEU A 246 -16.40 -3.32 28.98
CA LEU A 246 -15.46 -4.33 29.48
C LEU A 246 -14.21 -4.49 28.60
N LEU A 247 -14.23 -3.90 27.39
CA LEU A 247 -13.14 -3.99 26.40
C LEU A 247 -12.19 -2.78 26.42
N ILE A 248 -12.39 -1.85 27.36
CA ILE A 248 -11.57 -0.65 27.58
C ILE A 248 -10.75 -0.86 28.84
#